data_AF-X0YYB3-F1
#
_entry.id   AF-X0YYB3-F1
#
_cell.length_a   1.000
_cell.length_b   1.000
_cell.length_c   1.000
_cell.angle_alpha   90.00
_cell.angle_beta   90.00
_cell.angle_gamma   90.00
#
_symmetry.space_group_name_H-M   'P 1'
#
loop_
_entity.id
_entity.type
_entity.pdbx_description
1 polymer ?
#
loop_
_entity_poly.entity_id
_entity_poly.type
_entity_poly.pdbx_seq_one_letter_code
_entity_poly.pdbx_strand_id
1 'polypeptide(L)' 'MAEINLLNLYPRSKRPIEERGKLITEGHREIARQFGEEYFDGERLYGYGGYYYHPRFWQAT' A
#
# COMPACT_ATOMS: atom_id res chain seq x y z
N MET A 1 9.80 -35.77 -4.82
CA MET A 1 10.61 -34.64 -5.33
C MET A 1 10.50 -33.50 -4.33
N ALA A 2 11.63 -32.88 -3.97
CA ALA A 2 11.62 -31.70 -3.11
C ALA A 2 11.21 -30.46 -3.91
N GLU A 3 10.51 -29.51 -3.28
CA GLU A 3 10.23 -28.20 -3.90
C GLU A 3 11.53 -27.42 -4.12
N ILE A 4 11.59 -26.70 -5.24
CA ILE A 4 12.73 -25.84 -5.60
C ILE A 4 12.24 -24.40 -5.63
N ASN A 5 12.87 -23.54 -4.84
CA ASN A 5 12.59 -22.10 -4.88
C ASN A 5 13.34 -21.44 -6.04
N LEU A 6 12.62 -21.21 -7.15
CA LEU A 6 13.13 -20.55 -8.34
C LEU A 6 13.55 -19.08 -8.12
N LEU A 7 13.12 -18.46 -7.01
CA LEU A 7 13.37 -17.05 -6.69
C LEU A 7 14.48 -16.86 -5.65
N ASN A 8 15.20 -17.91 -5.26
CA ASN A 8 16.19 -17.87 -4.19
C ASN A 8 17.35 -16.87 -4.43
N LEU A 9 17.72 -16.62 -5.70
CA LEU A 9 18.79 -15.69 -6.09
C LEU A 9 18.30 -14.24 -6.32
N TYR A 10 16.99 -13.98 -6.25
CA TYR A 10 16.47 -12.65 -6.51
C TYR A 10 16.63 -11.73 -5.28
N PRO A 11 16.88 -10.41 -5.50
CA PRO A 11 16.91 -9.43 -4.43
C PRO A 11 15.58 -9.42 -3.66
N ARG A 12 15.67 -9.43 -2.33
CA ARG A 12 14.49 -9.30 -1.46
C ARG A 12 14.24 -7.84 -1.14
N SER A 13 13.02 -7.37 -1.37
CA SER A 13 12.63 -6.03 -0.95
C SER A 13 12.60 -5.94 0.58
N LYS A 14 13.10 -4.84 1.17
CA LYS A 14 12.98 -4.54 2.61
C LYS A 14 11.55 -4.10 3.02
N ARG A 15 10.52 -4.55 2.29
CA ARG A 15 9.14 -4.10 2.50
C ARG A 15 8.59 -4.74 3.78
N PRO A 16 8.11 -3.96 4.76
CA PRO A 16 7.57 -4.48 6.01
C PRO A 16 6.12 -4.96 5.83
N ILE A 17 5.94 -6.09 5.14
CA ILE A 17 4.61 -6.63 4.80
C ILE A 17 3.84 -7.03 6.06
N GLU A 18 4.51 -7.70 7.00
CA GLU A 18 3.89 -8.17 8.24
C GLU A 18 3.46 -7.02 9.14
N GLU A 19 4.31 -6.02 9.33
CA GLU A 19 3.99 -4.83 10.13
C GLU A 19 2.80 -4.08 9.54
N ARG A 20 2.77 -3.91 8.21
CA ARG A 20 1.62 -3.30 7.54
C ARG A 20 0.34 -4.11 7.76
N GLY A 21 0.42 -5.44 7.71
CA GLY A 21 -0.73 -6.31 7.97
C GLY A 21 -1.33 -6.12 9.36
N LYS A 22 -0.50 -5.86 10.37
CA LYS A 22 -0.92 -5.62 11.76
C LYS A 22 -1.65 -4.29 11.97
N LEU A 23 -1.40 -3.29 11.13
CA LEU A 23 -2.02 -1.97 11.24
C LEU A 23 -3.44 -1.90 10.61
N ILE A 24 -3.81 -2.89 9.80
CA ILE A 24 -5.11 -2.91 9.10
C ILE A 24 -6.18 -3.47 10.03
N THR A 25 -7.15 -2.64 10.39
CA THR A 25 -8.34 -3.03 11.17
C THR A 25 -9.49 -3.45 10.23
N GLU A 26 -10.56 -4.04 10.78
CA GLU A 26 -11.75 -4.34 9.97
C GLU A 26 -12.45 -3.06 9.49
N GLY A 27 -12.48 -1.99 10.28
CA GLY A 27 -13.01 -0.70 9.85
C GLY A 27 -12.27 -0.13 8.63
N HIS A 28 -10.95 -0.30 8.56
CA HIS A 28 -10.18 0.08 7.36
C HIS A 28 -10.63 -0.72 6.13
N ARG A 29 -10.96 -2.02 6.31
CA ARG A 29 -11.42 -2.89 5.22
C ARG A 29 -12.84 -2.57 4.79
N GLU A 30 -13.71 -2.20 5.71
CA GLU A 30 -15.08 -1.75 5.41
C GLU A 30 -15.04 -0.51 4.53
N ILE A 31 -14.26 0.51 4.89
CA ILE A 31 -14.04 1.70 4.07
C ILE A 31 -13.41 1.32 2.73
N ALA A 32 -12.38 0.47 2.73
CA ALA A 32 -11.70 0.05 1.51
C ALA A 32 -12.63 -0.60 0.47
N ARG A 33 -13.63 -1.37 0.94
CA ARG A 33 -14.59 -2.09 0.08
C ARG A 33 -15.66 -1.17 -0.51
N GLN A 34 -15.78 0.07 -0.04
CA GLN A 34 -16.71 1.04 -0.62
C GLN A 34 -16.19 1.63 -1.92
N PHE A 35 -14.87 1.56 -2.17
CA PHE A 35 -14.21 2.15 -3.34
C PHE A 35 -14.61 3.63 -3.55
N GLY A 36 -14.76 4.37 -2.45
CA GLY A 36 -15.10 5.80 -2.43
C GLY A 36 -13.86 6.70 -2.48
N GLU A 37 -14.07 7.99 -2.18
CA GLU A 37 -12.99 8.99 -2.12
C GLU A 37 -11.89 8.56 -1.14
N GLU A 38 -12.25 8.02 0.02
CA GLU A 38 -11.30 7.56 1.04
C GLU A 38 -10.39 6.44 0.53
N TYR A 39 -10.87 5.62 -0.40
CA TYR A 39 -10.07 4.58 -1.05
C TYR A 39 -9.04 5.18 -2.01
N PHE A 40 -9.42 6.17 -2.81
CA PHE A 40 -8.57 6.72 -3.87
C PHE A 40 -7.66 7.85 -3.38
N ASP A 41 -8.19 8.76 -2.57
CA ASP A 41 -7.57 10.03 -2.20
C ASP A 41 -7.42 10.20 -0.68
N GLY A 42 -8.02 9.31 0.12
CA GLY A 42 -7.90 9.30 1.59
C GLY A 42 -6.56 8.78 2.11
N GLU A 43 -6.56 8.08 3.25
CA GLU A 43 -5.32 7.56 3.83
C GLU A 43 -4.81 6.29 3.12
N ARG A 44 -3.49 6.05 3.21
CA ARG A 44 -2.84 4.85 2.64
C ARG A 44 -3.33 3.53 3.26
N LEU A 45 -4.05 3.59 4.38
CA LEU A 45 -4.64 2.44 5.07
C LEU A 45 -5.92 1.94 4.42
N TYR A 46 -6.66 2.81 3.71
CA TYR A 46 -7.94 2.47 3.07
C TYR A 46 -7.77 1.99 1.63
N GLY A 47 -6.73 2.43 0.93
CA GLY A 47 -6.56 2.05 -0.47
C GLY A 47 -5.35 2.70 -1.13
N TYR A 48 -5.59 3.31 -2.28
CA TYR A 48 -4.61 4.00 -3.11
C TYR A 48 -4.29 5.44 -2.69
N GLY A 49 -4.98 5.97 -1.67
CA GLY A 49 -4.68 7.27 -1.10
C GLY A 49 -3.34 7.35 -0.33
N GLY A 50 -3.13 8.48 0.34
CA GLY A 50 -1.95 8.78 1.15
C GLY A 50 -0.76 9.32 0.36
N TYR A 51 -1.01 9.80 -0.86
CA TYR A 51 -0.04 10.56 -1.63
C TYR A 51 -0.36 12.05 -1.52
N TYR A 52 0.68 12.85 -1.38
CA TYR A 52 0.58 14.31 -1.39
C TYR A 52 1.42 14.84 -2.53
N TYR A 53 0.86 15.79 -3.27
CA TYR A 53 1.59 16.48 -4.33
C TYR A 53 2.51 17.51 -3.71
N HIS A 54 3.82 17.28 -3.81
CA HIS A 54 4.80 18.23 -3.29
C HIS A 54 4.82 19.49 -4.16
N PRO A 55 4.65 20.71 -3.61
CA PRO A 55 4.51 21.94 -4.39
C PRO A 55 5.67 22.19 -5.37
N ARG A 56 6.90 21.83 -4.99
CA ARG A 56 8.09 21.85 -5.87
C ARG A 56 7.85 21.23 -7.26
N PHE A 57 7.04 20.17 -7.36
CA PHE A 57 6.78 19.45 -8.60
C PHE A 57 5.37 19.66 -9.15
N TRP A 58 4.48 20.27 -8.35
CA TRP A 58 3.06 20.36 -8.66
C TRP A 58 2.52 21.76 -8.34
N GLN A 59 3.04 22.75 -9.06
CA GLN A 59 2.53 24.11 -9.08
C GLN A 59 2.56 24.65 -10.52
N ALA A 60 1.63 25.56 -10.84
CA ALA A 60 1.66 26.26 -12.12
C ALA A 60 2.98 27.04 -12.27
N THR A 61 3.53 27.03 -13.47
CA THR A 61 4.77 27.74 -13.80
C THR A 61 4.51 29.21 -14.09
#